data_AF-A0A0B2UJM7-F1
#
_entry.id   AF-A0A0B2UJM7-F1
#
_cell.length_a   1.000
_cell.length_b   1.000
_cell.length_c   1.000
_cell.angle_alpha   90.00
_cell.angle_beta   90.00
_cell.angle_gamma   90.00
#
_symmetry.space_group_name_H-M   'P 1'
#
loop_
_entity.id
_entity.type
_entity.pdbx_description
1 polymer ?
#
loop_
_entity_poly.entity_id
_entity_poly.type
_entity_poly.pdbx_seq_one_letter_code
_entity_poly.pdbx_strand_id
1 'polypeptide(L)'
;MNFSNKLVITVKKPAKRTKQICEHLRRMLEPNVTAKLKDKNTTIKSYIEVADSFELSHFILVDARDIKIGVRPNGPTYIFNIIEYNPTYVKVSHEHYRDDPLITFSGDSPLKNLFSSLSSQPSTSRRSIHFHFDDDLIHIRHYAILTKDEDDIKVGFTEIGPRITVRHIKKLNGFFK
;
A
#
# COMPACT_ATOMS: atom_id res chain seq x y z
N MET A 1 -6.69 -19.82 6.04
CA MET A 1 -5.38 -19.23 6.36
C MET A 1 -5.51 -17.72 6.21
N ASN A 2 -5.33 -16.94 7.27
CA ASN A 2 -5.43 -15.48 7.21
C ASN A 2 -4.08 -14.90 6.79
N PHE A 3 -3.82 -14.92 5.48
CA PHE A 3 -2.65 -14.26 4.92
C PHE A 3 -2.74 -12.74 5.20
N SER A 4 -1.72 -12.17 5.83
CA SER A 4 -1.70 -10.74 6.20
C SER A 4 -0.56 -9.98 5.52
N ASN A 5 0.50 -10.67 5.09
CA ASN A 5 1.72 -10.05 4.60
C ASN A 5 1.61 -9.62 3.13
N LYS A 6 2.16 -8.44 2.81
CA LYS A 6 2.16 -7.91 1.44
C LYS A 6 3.58 -7.96 0.89
N LEU A 7 3.73 -8.48 -0.32
CA LEU A 7 4.96 -8.36 -1.09
C LEU A 7 4.86 -7.12 -1.96
N VAL A 8 5.76 -6.17 -1.74
CA VAL A 8 5.88 -4.98 -2.60
C VAL A 8 7.23 -5.03 -3.28
N ILE A 9 7.25 -5.09 -4.61
CA ILE A 9 8.47 -5.24 -5.42
C ILE A 9 8.42 -4.38 -6.67
N THR A 10 9.58 -4.19 -7.28
CA THR A 10 9.74 -3.51 -8.57
C THR A 10 9.91 -4.49 -9.73
N VAL A 11 9.74 -4.00 -10.95
CA VAL A 11 10.23 -4.68 -12.15
C VAL A 11 11.77 -4.78 -12.16
N LYS A 12 12.34 -5.67 -12.98
CA LYS A 12 13.81 -5.80 -13.11
C LYS A 12 14.43 -4.47 -13.58
N LYS A 13 15.57 -4.10 -12.98
CA LYS A 13 16.32 -2.85 -13.28
C LYS A 13 15.43 -1.59 -13.30
N PRO A 14 14.73 -1.28 -12.20
CA PRO A 14 13.79 -0.17 -12.16
C PRO A 14 14.50 1.19 -12.15
N ALA A 15 13.85 2.21 -12.72
CA ALA A 15 14.29 3.60 -12.62
C ALA A 15 14.26 4.11 -11.17
N LYS A 16 14.99 5.19 -10.87
CA LYS A 16 15.06 5.78 -9.53
C LYS A 16 13.66 6.11 -8.96
N ARG A 17 12.79 6.69 -9.77
CA ARG A 17 11.40 7.00 -9.40
C ARG A 17 10.61 5.75 -8.99
N THR A 18 10.70 4.67 -9.78
CA THR A 18 10.02 3.39 -9.49
C THR A 18 10.52 2.77 -8.19
N LYS A 19 11.84 2.80 -7.93
CA LYS A 19 12.40 2.34 -6.64
C LYS A 19 11.83 3.14 -5.47
N GLN A 20 11.79 4.46 -5.60
CA GLN A 20 11.30 5.33 -4.53
C GLN A 20 9.81 5.11 -4.24
N ILE A 21 8.98 4.97 -5.27
CA ILE A 21 7.54 4.64 -5.09
C ILE A 21 7.40 3.29 -4.37
N CYS A 22 8.16 2.28 -4.78
CA CYS A 22 8.16 0.97 -4.14
C CYS A 22 8.57 1.04 -2.66
N GLU A 23 9.63 1.78 -2.33
CA GLU A 23 10.06 1.99 -0.94
C GLU A 23 9.00 2.72 -0.12
N HIS A 24 8.35 3.74 -0.68
CA HIS A 24 7.29 4.45 0.04
C HIS A 24 6.04 3.59 0.23
N LEU A 25 5.63 2.80 -0.76
CA LEU A 25 4.52 1.85 -0.60
C LEU A 25 4.83 0.80 0.47
N ARG A 26 6.08 0.31 0.53
CA ARG A 26 6.54 -0.54 1.64
C ARG A 26 6.37 0.17 2.97
N ARG A 27 6.80 1.43 3.11
CA ARG A 27 6.66 2.16 4.38
C ARG A 27 5.21 2.41 4.75
N MET A 28 4.36 2.75 3.80
CA MET A 28 2.93 2.93 4.02
C MET A 28 2.27 1.64 4.53
N LEU A 29 2.71 0.47 4.08
CA LEU A 29 2.10 -0.82 4.40
C LEU A 29 2.81 -1.62 5.50
N GLU A 30 3.75 -1.02 6.22
CA GLU A 30 4.33 -1.65 7.43
C GLU A 30 3.24 -2.00 8.45
N PRO A 31 3.51 -2.81 9.48
CA PRO A 31 4.66 -3.70 9.58
C PRO A 31 4.52 -4.93 8.67
N ASN A 32 3.30 -5.27 8.23
CA ASN A 32 2.97 -6.51 7.53
C ASN A 32 3.32 -6.46 6.03
N VAL A 33 4.55 -6.11 5.72
CA VAL A 33 5.04 -5.94 4.35
C VAL A 33 6.50 -6.34 4.26
N THR A 34 6.97 -6.67 3.06
CA THR A 34 8.39 -6.96 2.79
C THR A 34 9.28 -5.70 2.83
N ALA A 35 9.22 -4.93 3.92
CA ALA A 35 9.93 -3.68 4.15
C ALA A 35 11.46 -3.82 4.06
N LYS A 36 12.01 -4.95 4.51
CA LYS A 36 13.45 -5.23 4.55
C LYS A 36 13.97 -5.97 3.31
N LEU A 37 13.10 -6.30 2.36
CA LEU A 37 13.50 -7.05 1.17
C LEU A 37 14.25 -6.14 0.22
N LYS A 38 15.54 -6.43 -0.01
CA LYS A 38 16.32 -5.75 -1.05
C LYS A 38 15.78 -6.15 -2.41
N ASP A 39 15.46 -5.18 -3.25
CA ASP A 39 15.10 -5.40 -4.67
C ASP A 39 16.27 -6.08 -5.39
N LYS A 40 16.31 -7.40 -5.36
CA LYS A 40 17.12 -8.21 -6.28
C LYS A 40 16.35 -8.32 -7.60
N ASN A 41 17.02 -8.68 -8.69
CA ASN A 41 16.40 -8.92 -10.01
C ASN A 41 15.54 -10.21 -10.02
N THR A 42 14.65 -10.38 -9.04
CA THR A 42 13.75 -11.50 -8.86
C THR A 42 12.43 -11.28 -9.62
N THR A 43 11.64 -12.33 -9.78
CA THR A 43 10.38 -12.28 -10.54
C THR A 43 9.21 -12.60 -9.62
N ILE A 44 7.98 -12.25 -10.01
CA ILE A 44 6.79 -12.67 -9.26
C ILE A 44 6.76 -14.20 -9.08
N LYS A 45 7.15 -14.97 -10.11
CA LYS A 45 7.19 -16.43 -10.08
C LYS A 45 8.02 -16.97 -8.92
N SER A 46 9.22 -16.43 -8.67
CA SER A 46 10.07 -16.88 -7.56
C SER A 46 9.46 -16.62 -6.18
N TYR A 47 8.56 -15.65 -6.06
CA TYR A 47 7.87 -15.39 -4.79
C TYR A 47 6.60 -16.21 -4.62
N ILE A 48 6.00 -16.72 -5.71
CA ILE A 48 4.84 -17.61 -5.64
C ILE A 48 5.21 -18.90 -4.89
N GLU A 49 6.39 -19.46 -5.18
CA GLU A 49 6.86 -20.71 -4.57
C GLU A 49 7.01 -20.63 -3.05
N VAL A 50 7.31 -19.44 -2.51
CA VAL A 50 7.46 -19.20 -1.07
C VAL A 50 6.28 -18.45 -0.46
N ALA A 51 5.24 -18.17 -1.25
CA ALA A 51 4.17 -17.26 -0.83
C ALA A 51 3.37 -17.78 0.37
N ASP A 52 3.18 -19.09 0.46
CA ASP A 52 2.48 -19.70 1.59
C ASP A 52 3.34 -19.68 2.85
N SER A 53 4.65 -19.94 2.73
CA SER A 53 5.58 -19.90 3.86
C SER A 53 5.73 -18.50 4.47
N PHE A 54 5.51 -17.44 3.68
CA PHE A 54 5.53 -16.05 4.13
C PHE A 54 4.12 -15.47 4.36
N GLU A 55 3.07 -16.28 4.25
CA GLU A 55 1.68 -15.88 4.43
C GLU A 55 1.29 -14.65 3.58
N LEU A 56 1.74 -14.62 2.33
CA LEU A 56 1.54 -13.49 1.43
C LEU A 56 0.10 -13.43 0.91
N SER A 57 -0.59 -12.33 1.18
CA SER A 57 -1.97 -12.05 0.74
C SER A 57 -2.03 -11.23 -0.54
N HIS A 58 -1.12 -10.27 -0.69
CA HIS A 58 -1.09 -9.34 -1.82
C HIS A 58 0.30 -9.24 -2.42
N PHE A 59 0.33 -9.13 -3.74
CA PHE A 59 1.53 -8.86 -4.52
C PHE A 59 1.35 -7.52 -5.22
N ILE A 60 2.17 -6.55 -4.84
CA ILE A 60 2.17 -5.20 -5.37
C ILE A 60 3.43 -5.04 -6.22
N LEU A 61 3.26 -5.03 -7.54
CA LEU A 61 4.34 -4.79 -8.49
C LEU A 61 4.30 -3.32 -8.94
N VAL A 62 5.39 -2.62 -8.73
CA VAL A 62 5.58 -1.23 -9.17
C VAL A 62 6.44 -1.22 -10.44
N ASP A 63 5.89 -0.65 -11.50
CA ASP A 63 6.55 -0.40 -12.78
C ASP A 63 6.79 1.12 -12.99
N ALA A 64 7.28 1.52 -14.16
CA ALA A 64 7.52 2.92 -14.50
C ALA A 64 6.25 3.78 -14.49
N ARG A 65 5.13 3.22 -14.97
CA ARG A 65 3.85 3.93 -15.10
C ARG A 65 2.72 3.31 -14.29
N ASP A 66 2.85 2.06 -13.86
CA ASP A 66 1.73 1.32 -13.30
C ASP A 66 2.07 0.70 -11.94
N ILE A 67 1.03 0.54 -11.13
CA ILE A 67 1.02 -0.31 -9.94
C ILE A 67 0.04 -1.45 -10.21
N LYS A 68 0.50 -2.68 -10.03
CA LYS A 68 -0.34 -3.87 -10.19
C LYS A 68 -0.49 -4.56 -8.85
N ILE A 69 -1.73 -4.78 -8.41
CA ILE A 69 -2.05 -5.44 -7.15
C ILE A 69 -2.73 -6.77 -7.46
N GLY A 70 -2.03 -7.88 -7.27
CA GLY A 70 -2.59 -9.22 -7.33
C GLY A 70 -3.00 -9.70 -5.95
N VAL A 71 -4.25 -10.15 -5.84
CA VAL A 71 -4.80 -10.75 -4.62
C VAL A 71 -4.59 -12.27 -4.67
N ARG A 72 -4.00 -12.85 -3.64
CA ARG A 72 -3.79 -14.30 -3.56
C ARG A 72 -5.04 -15.04 -3.05
N PRO A 73 -5.15 -16.36 -3.34
CA PRO A 73 -4.23 -17.17 -4.15
C PRO A 73 -4.47 -17.07 -5.67
N ASN A 74 -5.71 -16.81 -6.09
CA ASN A 74 -6.13 -17.00 -7.49
C ASN A 74 -6.36 -15.71 -8.28
N GLY A 75 -6.15 -14.55 -7.66
CA GLY A 75 -6.53 -13.26 -8.20
C GLY A 75 -7.73 -12.68 -7.44
N PRO A 76 -8.31 -11.58 -7.93
CA PRO A 76 -7.99 -10.89 -9.19
C PRO A 76 -6.68 -10.06 -9.15
N THR A 77 -6.25 -9.55 -10.30
CA THR A 77 -5.19 -8.54 -10.40
C THR A 77 -5.73 -7.21 -10.90
N TYR A 78 -5.52 -6.16 -10.11
CA TYR A 78 -5.89 -4.79 -10.44
C TYR A 78 -4.69 -4.04 -11.00
N ILE A 79 -4.90 -3.27 -12.06
CA ILE A 79 -3.86 -2.45 -12.69
C ILE A 79 -4.26 -0.99 -12.55
N PHE A 80 -3.35 -0.20 -12.01
CA PHE A 80 -3.50 1.23 -11.79
C PHE A 80 -2.40 1.98 -12.51
N ASN A 81 -2.76 3.05 -13.23
CA ASN A 81 -1.78 3.96 -13.80
C ASN A 81 -1.46 5.09 -12.82
N ILE A 82 -0.19 5.45 -12.69
CA ILE A 82 0.29 6.50 -11.80
C ILE A 82 0.19 7.84 -12.54
N ILE A 83 -0.75 8.68 -12.11
CA ILE A 83 -0.99 10.00 -12.70
C ILE A 83 -0.05 11.02 -12.07
N GLU A 84 -0.03 11.06 -10.74
CA GLU A 84 0.80 12.01 -9.98
C GLU A 84 1.54 11.31 -8.85
N TYR A 85 2.75 11.80 -8.58
CA TYR A 85 3.57 11.31 -7.49
C TYR A 85 4.38 12.46 -6.90
N ASN A 86 4.10 12.78 -5.63
CA ASN A 86 4.93 13.67 -4.82
C ASN A 86 5.68 12.82 -3.77
N PRO A 87 7.02 12.79 -3.81
CA PRO A 87 7.83 11.96 -2.92
C PRO A 87 8.00 12.52 -1.51
N THR A 88 7.36 13.63 -1.14
CA THR A 88 7.50 14.21 0.20
C THR A 88 7.20 13.16 1.26
N TYR A 89 8.10 13.05 2.23
CA TYR A 89 8.01 12.12 3.33
C TYR A 89 8.51 12.80 4.59
N VAL A 90 7.73 12.71 5.67
CA VAL A 90 8.09 13.26 6.97
C VAL A 90 8.42 12.10 7.90
N LYS A 91 9.63 12.13 8.46
CA LYS A 91 10.06 11.11 9.40
C LYS A 91 9.28 11.26 10.71
N VAL A 92 8.56 10.21 11.09
CA VAL A 92 7.93 10.08 12.40
C VAL A 92 8.57 8.96 13.21
N SER A 93 8.25 8.91 14.51
CA SER A 93 8.74 7.86 15.40
C SER A 93 8.34 6.47 14.90
N HIS A 94 9.22 5.48 15.11
CA HIS A 94 8.98 4.09 14.76
C HIS A 94 7.72 3.52 15.43
N GLU A 95 7.29 4.08 16.56
CA GLU A 95 6.03 3.74 17.23
C GLU A 95 4.81 3.81 16.30
N HIS A 96 4.82 4.69 15.29
CA HIS A 96 3.70 4.81 14.35
C HIS A 96 3.58 3.60 13.40
N TYR A 97 4.66 2.84 13.21
CA TYR A 97 4.74 1.71 12.27
C TYR A 97 4.70 0.35 12.97
N ARG A 98 4.44 0.31 14.29
CA ARG A 98 4.31 -0.94 15.06
C ARG A 98 3.05 -1.74 14.73
N ASP A 99 1.96 -1.05 14.42
CA ASP A 99 0.67 -1.63 14.00
C ASP A 99 0.38 -1.30 12.53
N ASP A 100 -0.50 -2.06 11.89
CA ASP A 100 -0.98 -1.80 10.52
C ASP A 100 -1.61 -0.39 10.38
N PRO A 101 -1.72 0.18 9.17
CA PRO A 101 -2.39 1.48 9.04
C PRO A 101 -3.91 1.31 9.17
N LEU A 102 -4.57 2.29 9.76
CA LEU A 102 -6.02 2.44 9.59
C LEU A 102 -6.30 2.80 8.12
N ILE A 103 -7.13 2.02 7.44
CA ILE A 103 -7.56 2.34 6.08
C ILE A 103 -8.85 3.15 6.15
N THR A 104 -8.86 4.32 5.55
CA THR A 104 -10.03 5.20 5.50
C THR A 104 -10.36 5.59 4.07
N PHE A 105 -11.64 5.91 3.83
CA PHE A 105 -12.16 6.18 2.51
C PHE A 105 -13.00 7.45 2.48
N SER A 106 -13.00 8.14 1.34
CA SER A 106 -13.98 9.16 0.98
C SER A 106 -14.36 8.99 -0.49
N GLY A 107 -15.59 9.34 -0.85
CA GLY A 107 -16.16 9.01 -2.17
C GLY A 107 -16.66 7.57 -2.26
N ASP A 108 -17.24 7.21 -3.41
CA ASP A 108 -17.73 5.85 -3.65
C ASP A 108 -16.93 5.08 -4.71
N SER A 109 -16.71 3.79 -4.47
CA SER A 109 -15.95 2.95 -5.38
C SER A 109 -16.11 1.46 -5.05
N PRO A 110 -16.26 0.59 -6.06
CA PRO A 110 -16.21 -0.86 -5.87
C PRO A 110 -14.82 -1.36 -5.41
N LEU A 111 -13.79 -0.51 -5.48
CA LEU A 111 -12.41 -0.86 -5.10
C LEU A 111 -12.14 -0.73 -3.59
N LYS A 112 -13.09 -0.21 -2.80
CA LYS A 112 -12.93 -0.10 -1.33
C LYS A 112 -12.50 -1.43 -0.71
N ASN A 113 -13.12 -2.53 -1.11
CA ASN A 113 -12.79 -3.86 -0.58
C ASN A 113 -11.34 -4.30 -0.85
N LEU A 114 -10.78 -3.95 -2.02
CA LEU A 114 -9.37 -4.22 -2.34
C LEU A 114 -8.43 -3.44 -1.43
N PHE A 115 -8.70 -2.16 -1.18
CA PHE A 115 -7.82 -1.34 -0.37
C PHE A 115 -7.98 -1.65 1.13
N SER A 116 -9.19 -1.99 1.57
CA SER A 116 -9.44 -2.48 2.93
C SER A 116 -8.63 -3.75 3.23
N SER A 117 -8.51 -4.66 2.26
CA SER A 117 -7.73 -5.90 2.44
C SER A 117 -6.21 -5.68 2.53
N LEU A 118 -5.71 -4.45 2.29
CA LEU A 118 -4.31 -4.11 2.50
C LEU A 118 -3.94 -3.85 3.97
N SER A 119 -4.89 -3.92 4.90
CA SER A 119 -4.65 -3.80 6.34
C SER A 119 -5.43 -4.84 7.09
N SER A 120 -4.84 -5.38 8.16
CA SER A 120 -5.45 -6.40 9.01
C SER A 120 -6.33 -5.80 10.12
N GLN A 121 -6.63 -4.49 10.02
CA GLN A 121 -7.14 -3.63 11.09
C GLN A 121 -6.15 -3.49 12.26
N PRO A 122 -5.72 -2.26 12.60
CA PRO A 122 -4.80 -2.10 13.70
C PRO A 122 -5.48 -2.13 15.07
N SER A 123 -4.72 -2.53 16.08
CA SER A 123 -5.07 -2.40 17.49
C SER A 123 -5.05 -0.93 17.94
N THR A 124 -4.18 -0.10 17.34
CA THR A 124 -4.08 1.33 17.62
C THR A 124 -4.13 2.17 16.35
N SER A 125 -4.86 3.28 16.38
CA SER A 125 -5.00 4.19 15.22
C SER A 125 -3.92 5.28 15.22
N ARG A 126 -2.64 4.89 15.15
CA ARG A 126 -1.52 5.85 15.13
C ARG A 126 -1.24 6.44 13.75
N ARG A 127 -1.70 5.78 12.69
CA ARG A 127 -1.56 6.26 11.32
C ARG A 127 -2.68 5.76 10.44
N SER A 128 -2.90 6.47 9.34
CA SER A 128 -3.88 6.08 8.35
C SER A 128 -3.35 6.17 6.93
N ILE A 129 -3.81 5.27 6.07
CA ILE A 129 -3.78 5.47 4.62
C ILE A 129 -5.21 5.83 4.21
N HIS A 130 -5.36 7.05 3.69
CA HIS A 130 -6.63 7.54 3.17
C HIS A 130 -6.68 7.36 1.66
N PHE A 131 -7.79 6.83 1.17
CA PHE A 131 -8.12 6.74 -0.25
C PHE A 131 -9.34 7.61 -0.53
N HIS A 132 -9.14 8.69 -1.28
CA HIS A 132 -10.21 9.53 -1.80
C HIS A 132 -10.50 9.14 -3.25
N PHE A 133 -11.73 8.71 -3.52
CA PHE A 133 -12.23 8.39 -4.86
C PHE A 133 -12.90 9.61 -5.46
N ASP A 134 -12.34 10.09 -6.57
CA ASP A 134 -12.81 11.25 -7.31
C ASP A 134 -12.90 10.84 -8.80
N ASP A 135 -14.13 10.56 -9.26
CA ASP A 135 -14.41 9.97 -10.57
C ASP A 135 -13.55 8.73 -10.89
N ASP A 136 -12.60 8.86 -11.82
CA ASP A 136 -11.70 7.79 -12.26
C ASP A 136 -10.33 7.82 -11.54
N LEU A 137 -10.14 8.80 -10.65
CA LEU A 137 -8.93 9.02 -9.87
C LEU A 137 -9.07 8.52 -8.44
N ILE A 138 -7.95 8.07 -7.91
CA ILE A 138 -7.80 7.59 -6.54
C ILE A 138 -6.62 8.33 -5.94
N HIS A 139 -6.91 9.23 -5.02
CA HIS A 139 -5.90 9.97 -4.28
C HIS A 139 -5.55 9.22 -3.01
N ILE A 140 -4.29 8.82 -2.90
CA ILE A 140 -3.74 8.07 -1.78
C ILE A 140 -2.91 9.03 -0.94
N ARG A 141 -3.20 9.10 0.36
CA ARG A 141 -2.50 9.93 1.34
C ARG A 141 -2.16 9.10 2.57
N HIS A 142 -1.08 9.45 3.25
CA HIS A 142 -0.60 8.74 4.43
C HIS A 142 -0.36 9.72 5.57
N TYR A 143 -1.06 9.53 6.68
CA TYR A 143 -1.08 10.45 7.82
C TYR A 143 -0.61 9.77 9.10
N ALA A 144 0.16 10.49 9.93
CA ALA A 144 0.26 10.23 11.35
C ALA A 144 -0.98 10.81 12.04
N ILE A 145 -1.51 10.07 13.01
CA ILE A 145 -2.63 10.48 13.86
C ILE A 145 -2.04 10.84 15.22
N LEU A 146 -2.28 12.07 15.65
CA LEU A 146 -1.83 12.59 16.93
C LEU A 146 -3.05 12.84 17.82
N THR A 147 -3.13 12.12 18.92
CA THR A 147 -4.12 12.34 19.96
C THR A 147 -3.50 13.16 21.08
N LYS A 148 -4.20 14.23 21.49
CA LYS A 148 -3.88 14.98 22.71
C LYS A 148 -5.08 14.87 23.64
N ASP A 149 -4.86 14.30 24.81
CA ASP A 149 -5.85 14.22 25.88
C ASP A 149 -5.65 15.42 26.81
N GLU A 150 -6.51 16.43 26.63
CA GLU A 150 -6.72 17.55 27.57
C GLU A 150 -8.12 17.38 28.18
N ASP A 151 -8.85 18.47 28.47
CA ASP A 151 -10.26 18.40 28.90
C ASP A 151 -11.18 17.80 27.81
N ASP A 152 -10.76 17.89 26.54
CA ASP A 152 -11.36 17.23 25.36
C ASP A 152 -10.29 16.42 24.59
N ILE A 153 -10.69 15.32 23.96
CA ILE A 153 -9.81 14.54 23.07
C ILE A 153 -9.68 15.26 21.73
N LYS A 154 -8.49 15.80 21.43
CA LYS A 154 -8.17 16.42 20.14
C LYS A 154 -7.42 15.44 19.25
N VAL A 155 -7.96 15.18 18.05
CA VAL A 155 -7.34 14.32 17.04
C VAL A 155 -6.82 15.17 15.88
N GLY A 156 -5.51 15.16 15.67
CA GLY A 156 -4.84 15.83 14.56
C GLY A 156 -4.29 14.84 13.54
N PHE A 157 -4.31 15.22 12.26
CA PHE A 157 -3.69 14.47 11.18
C PHE A 157 -2.51 15.26 10.62
N THR A 158 -1.34 14.62 10.57
CA THR A 158 -0.14 15.18 9.92
C THR A 158 0.20 14.30 8.73
N GLU A 159 0.32 14.86 7.53
CA GLU A 159 0.71 14.09 6.35
C GLU A 159 2.19 13.70 6.44
N ILE A 160 2.50 12.40 6.29
CA ILE A 160 3.84 11.85 6.53
C ILE A 160 4.38 11.03 5.37
N GLY A 161 3.53 10.55 4.46
CA GLY A 161 3.95 9.78 3.30
C GLY A 161 3.73 10.52 1.99
N PRO A 162 4.08 9.89 0.86
CA PRO A 162 3.93 10.52 -0.44
C PRO A 162 2.46 10.77 -0.78
N ARG A 163 2.25 11.74 -1.66
CA ARG A 163 0.98 11.88 -2.37
C ARG A 163 1.06 11.07 -3.65
N ILE A 164 0.16 10.10 -3.79
CA ILE A 164 0.05 9.30 -5.01
C ILE A 164 -1.36 9.50 -5.55
N THR A 165 -1.48 9.84 -6.82
CA THR A 165 -2.76 9.81 -7.53
C THR A 165 -2.68 8.73 -8.60
N VAL A 166 -3.62 7.79 -8.57
CA VAL A 166 -3.68 6.70 -9.54
C VAL A 166 -5.04 6.63 -10.22
N ARG A 167 -5.07 6.06 -11.42
CA ARG A 167 -6.28 5.74 -12.16
C ARG A 167 -6.43 4.24 -12.28
N HIS A 168 -7.60 3.69 -11.97
CA HIS A 168 -7.86 2.27 -12.20
C HIS A 168 -8.04 2.01 -13.71
N ILE A 169 -7.21 1.13 -14.27
CA ILE A 169 -7.23 0.83 -15.70
C ILE A 169 -8.08 -0.41 -15.97
N LYS A 170 -7.82 -1.49 -15.24
CA LYS A 170 -8.56 -2.75 -15.41
C LYS A 170 -8.34 -3.72 -14.26
N LYS A 171 -9.31 -4.63 -14.13
CA LYS A 171 -9.28 -5.82 -13.29
C LYS A 171 -9.13 -7.06 -14.18
N LEU A 172 -8.14 -7.90 -13.89
CA LEU A 172 -7.93 -9.20 -14.50
C LEU A 172 -8.46 -10.29 -13.56
N ASN A 173 -9.12 -11.31 -14.11
CA ASN A 173 -9.77 -12.36 -13.30
C ASN A 173 -8.76 -13.33 -12.64
N GLY A 174 -7.50 -13.34 -13.08
CA GLY A 174 -6.46 -14.20 -12.52
C GLY A 174 -5.37 -13.44 -11.77
N PHE A 175 -4.53 -14.18 -11.05
CA PHE A 175 -3.33 -13.67 -10.41
C PHE A 175 -2.20 -13.45 -11.43
N PHE A 176 -2.02 -12.21 -11.88
CA PHE A 176 -1.05 -11.79 -12.90
C PHE A 176 -1.12 -12.63 -14.20
N LYS A 177 -2.33 -13.06 -14.55
CA LYS A 177 -2.67 -13.82 -15.77
C LYS A 177 -3.73 -13.06 -16.57
#